data_AF-A0A6I3XF17-F1
#
_entry.id   AF-A0A6I3XF17-F1
#
_cell.length_a   1.000
_cell.length_b   1.000
_cell.length_c   1.000
_cell.angle_alpha   90.00
_cell.angle_beta   90.00
_cell.angle_gamma   90.00
#
_symmetry.space_group_name_H-M   'P 1'
#
loop_
_entity.id
_entity.type
_entity.pdbx_description
1 polymer ?
#
loop_
_entity_poly.entity_id
_entity_poly.type
_entity_poly.pdbx_seq_one_letter_code
_entity_poly.pdbx_strand_id
1 'polypeptide(L)'
;MNITKFFRAAIAATALLVGFAHTAQADIVTWTGDTTAGPTFDRPFADFSDLSPNGPGVRYNTIAFAVDEDGEYAFTLHGLGFDTFLLLYENAFDPNAALTNGVAANDDLLNTRTSGFPAELSAGTQYFAVVTGFEAGEAGQYSLTVSGDGTISAVPEPSAWLMLAFGLTALACRQRCKPQR
;
A
#
# COMPACT_ATOMS: atom_id res chain seq x y z
N MET A 1 17.39 13.00 54.09
CA MET A 1 16.69 13.13 52.80
C MET A 1 15.19 13.02 53.06
N ASN A 2 14.38 14.00 52.66
CA ASN A 2 12.98 14.10 53.06
C ASN A 2 12.12 13.10 52.27
N ILE A 3 11.49 12.12 52.93
CA ILE A 3 10.78 10.98 52.31
C ILE A 3 9.72 11.43 51.30
N THR A 4 9.07 12.57 51.55
CA THR A 4 8.08 13.19 50.66
C THR A 4 8.64 13.73 49.36
N LYS A 5 9.92 14.15 49.32
CA LYS A 5 10.61 14.55 48.08
C LYS A 5 11.01 13.33 47.25
N PHE A 6 11.34 12.22 47.92
CA PHE A 6 11.70 10.96 47.25
C PHE A 6 10.50 10.31 46.56
N PHE A 7 9.33 10.28 47.21
CA PHE A 7 8.09 9.76 46.60
C PHE A 7 7.59 10.61 45.41
N ARG A 8 7.72 11.95 45.47
CA ARG A 8 7.34 12.82 44.35
C ARG A 8 8.26 12.65 43.13
N ALA A 9 9.56 12.49 43.36
CA ALA A 9 10.52 12.20 42.30
C ALA A 9 10.30 10.80 41.69
N ALA A 10 9.99 9.80 42.52
CA ALA A 10 9.71 8.44 42.07
C ALA A 10 8.44 8.38 41.20
N ILE A 11 7.34 9.02 41.61
CA ILE A 11 6.08 9.02 40.84
C ILE A 11 6.23 9.77 39.51
N ALA A 12 6.98 10.88 39.47
CA ALA A 12 7.27 11.61 38.24
C ALA A 12 8.16 10.80 37.27
N ALA A 13 9.11 10.01 37.79
CA ALA A 13 9.95 9.14 36.96
C ALA A 13 9.15 7.97 36.36
N THR A 14 8.21 7.37 37.10
CA THR A 14 7.38 6.28 36.59
C THR A 14 6.35 6.76 35.56
N ALA A 15 5.77 7.96 35.73
CA ALA A 15 4.84 8.54 34.75
C ALA A 15 5.52 8.92 33.43
N LEU A 16 6.83 9.22 33.44
CA LEU A 16 7.61 9.49 32.24
C LEU A 16 7.95 8.22 31.44
N LEU A 17 8.07 7.07 32.11
CA LEU A 17 8.42 5.78 31.50
C LEU A 17 7.23 5.05 30.84
N VAL A 18 6.00 5.32 31.29
CA VAL A 18 4.78 4.71 30.70
C VAL A 18 4.46 5.27 29.30
N GLY A 19 4.97 6.46 28.95
CA GLY A 19 4.74 7.10 27.65
C GLY A 19 5.58 6.58 26.48
N PHE A 20 6.52 5.64 26.70
CA PHE A 20 7.43 5.11 25.67
C PHE A 20 7.15 3.66 25.26
N ALA A 21 6.05 3.06 25.73
CA ALA A 21 5.60 1.80 25.16
C ALA A 21 4.99 2.08 23.77
N HIS A 22 5.83 2.21 22.74
CA HIS A 22 5.40 1.90 21.37
C HIS A 22 4.99 0.43 21.40
N THR A 23 3.69 0.16 21.43
CA THR A 23 3.19 -1.15 21.05
C THR A 23 3.52 -1.31 19.58
N ALA A 24 4.52 -2.15 19.24
CA ALA A 24 4.67 -2.65 17.89
C ALA A 24 3.30 -3.17 17.45
N GLN A 25 2.72 -2.57 16.41
CA GLN A 25 1.35 -2.83 16.01
C GLN A 25 1.37 -3.58 14.70
N ALA A 26 1.42 -4.91 14.80
CA ALA A 26 1.26 -5.74 13.62
C ALA A 26 -0.12 -5.49 12.98
N ASP A 27 -0.13 -5.11 11.71
CA ASP A 27 -1.32 -4.86 10.92
C ASP A 27 -1.43 -5.88 9.78
N ILE A 28 -2.67 -6.18 9.39
CA ILE A 28 -2.99 -7.06 8.26
C ILE A 28 -4.12 -6.40 7.47
N VAL A 29 -3.81 -5.97 6.25
CA VAL A 29 -4.78 -5.36 5.35
C VAL A 29 -5.01 -6.26 4.16
N THR A 30 -6.27 -6.38 3.75
CA THR A 30 -6.64 -7.09 2.52
C THR A 30 -7.41 -6.17 1.59
N TRP A 31 -6.93 -6.05 0.36
CA TRP A 31 -7.62 -5.36 -0.72
C TRP A 31 -8.14 -6.37 -1.74
N THR A 32 -9.38 -6.18 -2.17
CA THR A 32 -9.97 -6.96 -3.25
C THR A 32 -10.19 -6.09 -4.48
N GLY A 33 -10.05 -6.66 -5.66
CA GLY A 33 -10.30 -5.94 -6.91
C GLY A 33 -10.54 -6.87 -8.09
N ASP A 34 -10.61 -6.30 -9.29
CA ASP A 34 -10.75 -7.02 -10.55
C ASP A 34 -9.92 -6.30 -11.62
N THR A 35 -9.00 -7.01 -12.28
CA THR A 35 -8.14 -6.47 -13.34
C THR A 35 -8.80 -6.51 -14.72
N THR A 36 -9.96 -7.17 -14.90
CA THR A 36 -10.59 -7.43 -16.21
C THR A 36 -10.84 -6.15 -17.02
N ALA A 37 -11.24 -5.07 -16.36
CA ALA A 37 -11.48 -3.76 -16.98
C ALA A 37 -10.34 -2.76 -16.77
N GLY A 38 -9.22 -3.22 -16.20
CA GLY A 38 -8.07 -2.38 -15.87
C GLY A 38 -7.33 -1.86 -17.11
N PRO A 39 -6.58 -0.75 -16.95
CA PRO A 39 -5.61 -0.30 -17.96
C PRO A 39 -4.56 -1.39 -18.23
N THR A 40 -3.81 -1.22 -19.32
CA THR A 40 -2.76 -2.16 -19.72
C THR A 40 -1.38 -1.54 -19.65
N PHE A 41 -0.36 -2.35 -19.42
CA PHE A 41 1.04 -1.97 -19.49
C PHE A 41 1.90 -3.14 -19.97
N ASP A 42 3.14 -2.84 -20.35
CA ASP A 42 4.12 -3.87 -20.69
C ASP A 42 4.87 -4.26 -19.40
N ARG A 43 4.60 -5.47 -18.91
CA ARG A 43 5.13 -5.95 -17.63
C ARG A 43 6.62 -6.29 -17.72
N PRO A 44 7.44 -5.92 -16.72
CA PRO A 44 8.84 -6.29 -16.67
C PRO A 44 9.05 -7.75 -16.24
N PHE A 45 10.28 -8.23 -16.36
CA PHE A 45 10.72 -9.39 -15.59
C PHE A 45 10.63 -9.12 -14.07
N ALA A 46 10.60 -10.19 -13.28
CA ALA A 46 10.52 -10.10 -11.82
C ALA A 46 11.73 -9.37 -11.19
N ASP A 47 12.86 -9.35 -11.89
CA ASP A 47 14.08 -8.65 -11.49
C ASP A 47 14.20 -7.23 -12.09
N PHE A 48 13.18 -6.78 -12.82
CA PHE A 48 13.13 -5.47 -13.50
C PHE A 48 14.29 -5.22 -14.49
N SER A 49 14.94 -6.27 -14.99
CA SER A 49 16.09 -6.16 -15.90
C SER A 49 15.71 -5.72 -17.32
N ASP A 50 14.52 -6.10 -17.78
CA ASP A 50 13.95 -5.76 -19.09
C ASP A 50 12.43 -6.02 -19.09
N LEU A 51 11.75 -5.68 -20.18
CA LEU A 51 10.36 -6.05 -20.42
C LEU A 51 10.22 -7.55 -20.71
N SER A 52 9.22 -8.18 -20.08
CA SER A 52 8.93 -9.60 -20.29
C SER A 52 8.31 -9.82 -21.67
N PRO A 53 8.72 -10.86 -22.43
CA PRO A 53 8.09 -11.20 -23.71
C PRO A 53 6.66 -11.74 -23.56
N ASN A 54 6.29 -12.22 -22.36
CA ASN A 54 4.92 -12.65 -22.04
C ASN A 54 4.08 -11.50 -21.46
N GLY A 55 4.76 -10.43 -21.00
CA GLY A 55 4.16 -9.27 -20.36
C GLY A 55 3.58 -8.15 -21.24
N PRO A 56 3.61 -8.16 -22.59
CA PRO A 56 3.03 -7.06 -23.34
C PRO A 56 1.51 -6.92 -23.15
N GLY A 57 1.03 -5.70 -22.89
CA GLY A 57 -0.40 -5.39 -22.83
C GLY A 57 -1.20 -6.11 -21.72
N VAL A 58 -0.56 -6.52 -20.64
CA VAL A 58 -1.25 -7.14 -19.50
C VAL A 58 -2.11 -6.11 -18.75
N ARG A 59 -3.25 -6.54 -18.24
CA ARG A 59 -4.16 -5.68 -17.46
C ARG A 59 -3.71 -5.56 -16.02
N TYR A 60 -3.86 -4.39 -15.43
CA TYR A 60 -3.41 -4.18 -14.05
C TYR A 60 -4.36 -3.31 -13.23
N ASN A 61 -4.26 -3.48 -11.91
CA ASN A 61 -4.73 -2.52 -10.92
C ASN A 61 -3.53 -2.06 -10.08
N THR A 62 -3.58 -0.84 -9.58
CA THR A 62 -2.56 -0.30 -8.68
C THR A 62 -3.18 0.05 -7.34
N ILE A 63 -2.50 -0.31 -6.26
CA ILE A 63 -2.86 0.04 -4.89
C ILE A 63 -1.72 0.85 -4.30
N ALA A 64 -1.97 2.14 -4.05
CA ALA A 64 -1.03 3.01 -3.36
C ALA A 64 -1.21 2.89 -1.85
N PHE A 65 -0.12 2.70 -1.12
CA PHE A 65 -0.14 2.59 0.34
C PHE A 65 1.16 3.13 0.94
N ALA A 66 1.16 3.32 2.25
CA ALA A 66 2.35 3.64 3.03
C ALA A 66 2.28 2.92 4.38
N VAL A 67 3.45 2.73 4.98
CA VAL A 67 3.62 2.15 6.31
C VAL A 67 4.15 3.21 7.28
N ASP A 68 3.86 3.06 8.57
CA ASP A 68 4.31 3.97 9.63
C ASP A 68 5.51 3.44 10.43
N GLU A 69 5.95 2.20 10.16
CA GLU A 69 7.10 1.56 10.79
C GLU A 69 8.03 0.94 9.71
N ASP A 70 9.35 1.05 9.93
CA ASP A 70 10.34 0.37 9.10
C ASP A 70 10.33 -1.13 9.40
N GLY A 71 10.42 -1.98 8.37
CA GLY A 71 10.61 -3.42 8.58
C GLY A 71 10.15 -4.29 7.42
N GLU A 72 10.15 -5.60 7.64
CA GLU A 72 9.72 -6.58 6.64
C GLU A 72 8.20 -6.71 6.61
N TYR A 73 7.63 -6.54 5.42
CA TYR A 73 6.20 -6.75 5.15
C TYR A 73 6.04 -7.92 4.17
N ALA A 74 5.08 -8.79 4.45
CA ALA A 74 4.74 -9.92 3.60
C ALA A 74 3.55 -9.58 2.70
N PHE A 75 3.67 -9.91 1.41
CA PHE A 75 2.64 -9.73 0.40
C PHE A 75 2.16 -11.09 -0.09
N THR A 76 0.85 -11.25 -0.23
CA THR A 76 0.24 -12.45 -0.83
C THR A 76 -0.94 -12.03 -1.71
N LEU A 77 -0.80 -12.26 -3.01
CA LEU A 77 -1.85 -12.07 -4.00
C LEU A 77 -2.48 -13.43 -4.30
N HIS A 78 -3.81 -13.47 -4.39
CA HIS A 78 -4.55 -14.63 -4.87
C HIS A 78 -5.52 -14.23 -5.98
N GLY A 79 -5.39 -14.87 -7.14
CA GLY A 79 -6.24 -14.67 -8.31
C GLY A 79 -7.36 -15.69 -8.41
N LEU A 80 -8.57 -15.24 -8.68
CA LEU A 80 -9.73 -16.10 -8.92
C LEU A 80 -9.76 -16.54 -10.39
N GLY A 81 -9.00 -17.59 -10.68
CA GLY A 81 -9.09 -18.30 -11.97
C GLY A 81 -8.09 -17.87 -13.03
N PHE A 82 -7.11 -17.03 -12.69
CA PHE A 82 -6.07 -16.55 -13.61
C PHE A 82 -4.67 -16.65 -13.00
N ASP A 83 -3.66 -16.67 -13.85
CA ASP A 83 -2.24 -16.70 -13.52
C ASP A 83 -1.78 -15.30 -13.07
N THR A 84 -1.37 -15.17 -11.80
CA THR A 84 -1.12 -13.88 -11.15
C THR A 84 0.33 -13.46 -11.26
N PHE A 85 0.57 -12.15 -11.32
CA PHE A 85 1.90 -11.58 -11.13
C PHE A 85 1.78 -10.32 -10.27
N LEU A 86 2.61 -10.22 -9.22
CA LEU A 86 2.63 -9.08 -8.30
C LEU A 86 3.93 -8.32 -8.45
N LEU A 87 3.84 -6.99 -8.53
CA LEU A 87 4.99 -6.09 -8.49
C LEU A 87 4.80 -5.06 -7.37
N LEU A 88 5.92 -4.66 -6.76
CA LEU A 88 6.01 -3.57 -5.81
C LEU A 88 6.95 -2.50 -6.36
N TYR A 89 6.46 -1.26 -6.36
CA TYR A 89 7.25 -0.07 -6.67
C TYR A 89 7.31 0.86 -5.48
N GLU A 90 8.41 1.59 -5.33
CA GLU A 90 8.56 2.68 -4.37
C GLU A 90 8.40 4.04 -5.04
N ASN A 91 8.00 5.06 -4.29
CA ASN A 91 7.87 6.47 -4.67
C ASN A 91 6.84 6.80 -5.76
N ALA A 92 6.85 6.09 -6.90
CA ALA A 92 5.93 6.24 -8.01
C ALA A 92 5.90 4.98 -8.89
N PHE A 93 4.72 4.67 -9.42
CA PHE A 93 4.53 3.73 -10.54
C PHE A 93 4.10 4.50 -11.80
N ASP A 94 4.80 4.27 -12.92
CA ASP A 94 4.43 4.75 -14.25
C ASP A 94 4.37 3.56 -15.23
N PRO A 95 3.20 3.25 -15.81
CA PRO A 95 3.06 2.12 -16.74
C PRO A 95 3.89 2.27 -18.02
N ASN A 96 4.34 3.47 -18.38
CA ASN A 96 5.22 3.71 -19.52
C ASN A 96 6.71 3.61 -19.18
N ALA A 97 7.04 3.45 -17.89
CA ALA A 97 8.40 3.34 -17.37
C ALA A 97 8.51 2.20 -16.34
N ALA A 98 7.96 1.03 -16.67
CA ALA A 98 7.79 -0.11 -15.75
C ALA A 98 9.11 -0.71 -15.21
N LEU A 99 10.27 -0.32 -15.73
CA LEU A 99 11.59 -0.73 -15.21
C LEU A 99 12.14 0.20 -14.12
N THR A 100 11.44 1.30 -13.82
CA THR A 100 11.89 2.31 -12.85
C THR A 100 11.20 2.11 -11.50
N ASN A 101 11.95 2.32 -10.42
CA ASN A 101 11.50 2.21 -9.02
C ASN A 101 10.96 0.83 -8.59
N GLY A 102 11.29 -0.24 -9.33
CA GLY A 102 10.93 -1.61 -8.94
C GLY A 102 11.68 -2.05 -7.68
N VAL A 103 10.95 -2.59 -6.71
CA VAL A 103 11.48 -3.06 -5.42
C VAL A 103 11.52 -4.58 -5.38
N ALA A 104 10.39 -5.21 -5.69
CA ALA A 104 10.22 -6.65 -5.66
C ALA A 104 9.10 -7.07 -6.62
N ALA A 105 9.21 -8.25 -7.18
CA ALA A 105 8.15 -8.85 -7.97
C ALA A 105 8.22 -10.38 -7.91
N ASN A 106 7.08 -11.02 -8.09
CA ASN A 106 6.98 -12.47 -8.13
C ASN A 106 5.77 -12.90 -8.95
N ASP A 107 5.95 -14.02 -9.63
CA ASP A 107 4.95 -14.72 -10.44
C ASP A 107 4.28 -15.81 -9.60
N ASP A 108 5.08 -16.80 -9.20
CA ASP A 108 4.66 -17.94 -8.41
C ASP A 108 5.27 -17.92 -7.00
N LEU A 109 4.41 -17.91 -5.99
CA LEU A 109 4.78 -18.18 -4.60
C LEU A 109 4.39 -19.61 -4.19
N LEU A 110 3.12 -19.98 -4.38
CA LEU A 110 2.60 -21.30 -4.01
C LEU A 110 2.12 -22.11 -5.22
N ASN A 111 1.60 -21.42 -6.24
CA ASN A 111 1.06 -21.94 -7.49
C ASN A 111 0.82 -20.74 -8.43
N THR A 112 0.43 -21.02 -9.67
CA THR A 112 0.14 -20.02 -10.73
C THR A 112 -0.87 -18.95 -10.33
N ARG A 113 -1.78 -19.22 -9.40
CA ARG A 113 -2.79 -18.23 -8.98
C ARG A 113 -2.40 -17.47 -7.73
N THR A 114 -1.18 -17.66 -7.24
CA THR A 114 -0.73 -17.10 -5.96
C THR A 114 0.69 -16.60 -6.06
N SER A 115 0.83 -15.28 -6.25
CA SER A 115 2.11 -14.55 -6.20
C SER A 115 2.34 -13.90 -4.84
N GLY A 116 3.60 -13.60 -4.52
CA GLY A 116 3.91 -12.83 -3.31
C GLY A 116 5.39 -12.83 -2.99
N PHE A 117 5.76 -12.00 -2.03
CA PHE A 117 7.14 -11.86 -1.55
C PHE A 117 7.17 -11.14 -0.20
N PRO A 118 8.20 -11.34 0.62
CA PRO A 118 8.58 -10.37 1.65
C PRO A 118 9.29 -9.16 1.01
N ALA A 119 9.13 -7.98 1.58
CA ALA A 119 9.88 -6.79 1.22
C ALA A 119 10.15 -5.90 2.44
N GLU A 120 11.37 -5.37 2.53
CA GLU A 120 11.74 -4.36 3.52
C GLU A 120 11.16 -3.00 3.10
N LEU A 121 10.28 -2.45 3.92
CA LEU A 121 9.65 -1.15 3.68
C LEU A 121 10.15 -0.11 4.68
N SER A 122 10.17 1.14 4.25
CA SER A 122 10.50 2.28 5.09
C SER A 122 9.25 3.11 5.43
N ALA A 123 9.15 3.50 6.69
CA ALA A 123 8.11 4.37 7.22
C ALA A 123 8.06 5.70 6.45
N GLY A 124 6.85 6.12 6.09
CA GLY A 124 6.62 7.37 5.35
C GLY A 124 6.99 7.33 3.87
N THR A 125 7.54 6.21 3.36
CA THR A 125 7.69 5.99 1.92
C THR A 125 6.36 5.54 1.32
N GLN A 126 6.03 6.09 0.15
CA GLN A 126 4.87 5.67 -0.61
C GLN A 126 5.23 4.49 -1.50
N TYR A 127 4.42 3.44 -1.44
CA TYR A 127 4.57 2.24 -2.23
C TYR A 127 3.36 1.99 -3.11
N PHE A 128 3.57 1.27 -4.21
CA PHE A 128 2.56 0.92 -5.19
C PHE A 128 2.61 -0.58 -5.45
N ALA A 129 1.60 -1.31 -4.97
CA ALA A 129 1.41 -2.70 -5.33
C ALA A 129 0.64 -2.76 -6.66
N VAL A 130 1.26 -3.33 -7.69
CA VAL A 130 0.68 -3.51 -9.02
C VAL A 130 0.28 -4.96 -9.16
N VAL A 131 -1.04 -5.19 -9.19
CA VAL A 131 -1.65 -6.50 -9.39
C VAL A 131 -1.91 -6.68 -10.86
N THR A 132 -1.33 -7.71 -11.47
CA THR A 132 -1.50 -8.03 -12.88
C THR A 132 -1.51 -9.54 -13.11
N GLY A 133 -1.63 -9.98 -14.37
CA GLY A 133 -1.51 -11.37 -14.77
C GLY A 133 -0.14 -11.67 -15.39
N PHE A 134 0.20 -12.96 -15.49
CA PHE A 134 1.44 -13.40 -16.13
C PHE A 134 1.52 -12.98 -17.61
N GLU A 135 0.40 -13.07 -18.33
CA GLU A 135 0.24 -12.73 -19.75
C GLU A 135 -1.10 -12.02 -20.05
N ALA A 136 -1.26 -11.48 -21.26
CA ALA A 136 -2.35 -10.55 -21.60
C ALA A 136 -3.77 -11.15 -21.46
N GLY A 137 -3.90 -12.47 -21.54
CA GLY A 137 -5.15 -13.20 -21.34
C GLY A 137 -5.53 -13.40 -19.87
N GLU A 138 -4.60 -13.17 -18.94
CA GLU A 138 -4.74 -13.49 -17.53
C GLU A 138 -5.20 -12.26 -16.76
N ALA A 139 -6.50 -12.24 -16.46
CA ALA A 139 -7.12 -11.17 -15.68
C ALA A 139 -8.34 -11.72 -14.92
N GLY A 140 -8.69 -11.06 -13.83
CA GLY A 140 -9.85 -11.43 -13.05
C GLY A 140 -9.89 -10.79 -11.68
N GLN A 141 -10.83 -11.29 -10.87
CA GLN A 141 -10.99 -10.89 -9.48
C GLN A 141 -9.85 -11.43 -8.61
N TYR A 142 -9.41 -10.65 -7.65
CA TYR A 142 -8.29 -11.01 -6.77
C TYR A 142 -8.49 -10.53 -5.34
N SER A 143 -7.67 -11.09 -4.44
CA SER A 143 -7.40 -10.56 -3.10
C SER A 143 -5.89 -10.39 -2.90
N LEU A 144 -5.44 -9.20 -2.52
CA LEU A 144 -4.08 -8.91 -2.09
C LEU A 144 -4.09 -8.69 -0.57
N THR A 145 -3.34 -9.51 0.16
CA THR A 145 -3.12 -9.37 1.59
C THR A 145 -1.70 -8.88 1.84
N VAL A 146 -1.56 -7.87 2.70
CA VAL A 146 -0.28 -7.34 3.17
C VAL A 146 -0.27 -7.35 4.69
N SER A 147 0.82 -7.81 5.29
CA SER A 147 1.00 -7.88 6.75
C SER A 147 2.41 -7.47 7.18
N GLY A 148 2.54 -6.77 8.30
CA GLY A 148 3.82 -6.40 8.90
C GLY A 148 3.64 -5.67 10.23
N ASP A 149 4.74 -5.22 10.85
CA ASP A 149 4.77 -4.76 12.25
C ASP A 149 4.25 -3.32 12.49
N GLY A 150 3.92 -2.58 11.42
CA GLY A 150 3.32 -1.24 11.49
C GLY A 150 1.96 -1.14 10.76
N THR A 151 1.25 -0.03 10.98
CA THR A 151 -0.02 0.29 10.33
C THR A 151 0.14 0.44 8.81
N ILE A 152 -0.74 -0.23 8.06
CA ILE A 152 -0.74 -0.16 6.60
C ILE A 152 -1.89 0.76 6.17
N SER A 153 -1.56 1.90 5.59
CA SER A 153 -2.55 2.91 5.19
C SER A 153 -2.63 3.05 3.68
N ALA A 154 -3.83 2.88 3.12
CA ALA A 154 -4.05 3.19 1.70
C ALA A 154 -3.91 4.70 1.47
N VAL A 155 -3.16 5.09 0.46
CA VAL A 155 -3.01 6.50 0.09
C VAL A 155 -4.08 6.85 -0.95
N PRO A 156 -4.99 7.81 -0.67
CA PRO A 156 -5.99 8.21 -1.65
C PRO A 156 -5.32 8.80 -2.89
N GLU A 157 -5.82 8.42 -4.07
CA GLU A 157 -5.32 8.95 -5.34
C GLU A 157 -5.39 10.49 -5.37
N PRO A 158 -4.50 11.18 -6.09
CA PRO A 158 -4.51 12.65 -6.17
C PRO A 158 -5.88 13.23 -6.57
N SER A 159 -6.63 12.51 -7.43
CA SER A 159 -7.99 12.89 -7.83
C SER A 159 -8.98 12.88 -6.67
N ALA A 160 -8.86 11.95 -5.71
CA ALA A 160 -9.72 11.88 -4.54
C ALA A 160 -9.56 13.13 -3.65
N TRP A 161 -8.33 13.60 -3.47
CA TRP A 161 -8.05 14.85 -2.76
C TRP A 161 -8.62 16.07 -3.48
N LEU A 162 -8.49 16.12 -4.80
CA LEU A 162 -9.09 17.20 -5.61
C LEU A 162 -10.61 17.20 -5.48
N MET A 163 -11.26 16.05 -5.60
CA MET A 163 -12.71 15.93 -5.48
C MET A 163 -13.21 16.27 -4.07
N LEU A 164 -12.47 15.87 -3.03
CA LEU A 164 -12.73 16.28 -1.66
C LEU A 164 -12.64 17.81 -1.50
N ALA A 165 -11.57 18.43 -2.00
CA ALA A 165 -11.38 19.87 -1.96
C ALA A 165 -12.51 20.60 -2.73
N PHE A 166 -12.90 20.12 -3.91
CA PHE A 166 -14.03 20.65 -4.66
C PHE A 166 -15.36 20.48 -3.90
N GLY A 167 -15.59 19.32 -3.29
CA GLY A 167 -16.78 19.08 -2.47
C GLY A 167 -16.86 20.05 -1.28
N LEU A 168 -15.76 20.23 -0.55
CA LEU A 168 -15.68 21.13 0.61
C LEU A 168 -15.87 22.60 0.21
N THR A 169 -15.26 23.03 -0.89
CA THR A 169 -15.44 24.40 -1.41
C THR A 169 -16.89 24.65 -1.85
N ALA A 170 -17.51 23.70 -2.57
CA ALA A 170 -18.92 23.79 -2.96
C ALA A 170 -19.86 23.87 -1.74
N LEU A 171 -19.61 23.08 -0.69
CA LEU A 171 -20.37 23.13 0.56
C LEU A 171 -20.20 24.48 1.27
N ALA A 172 -18.99 25.02 1.35
CA ALA A 172 -18.71 26.32 1.95
C ALA A 172 -19.44 27.46 1.21
N CYS A 173 -19.40 27.45 -0.14
CA CYS A 173 -20.16 28.39 -0.97
C CYS A 173 -21.67 28.28 -0.71
N ARG A 174 -22.22 27.07 -0.67
CA ARG A 174 -23.65 26.85 -0.41
C ARG A 174 -24.09 27.33 0.98
N GLN A 175 -23.26 27.13 2.01
CA GLN A 175 -23.57 27.62 3.36
C GLN A 175 -23.58 29.16 3.43
N ARG A 176 -22.69 29.82 2.71
CA ARG A 176 -22.66 31.30 2.61
C ARG A 176 -23.84 31.89 1.84
N CYS A 177 -24.46 31.11 0.96
CA CYS A 177 -25.66 31.53 0.22
C CYS A 177 -26.98 31.24 0.95
N LYS A 178 -26.98 30.66 2.16
CA LYS A 178 -28.21 30.55 2.96
C LYS A 178 -28.55 31.92 3.56
N PRO A 179 -29.71 32.53 3.25
CA PRO A 179 -30.13 33.76 3.91
C PRO A 179 -30.32 33.48 5.40
N GLN A 180 -29.74 34.33 6.25
CA GLN A 180 -30.02 34.34 7.68
C GLN A 180 -31.52 34.65 7.85
N ARG A 181 -32.28 33.68 8.34
CA ARG A 181 -33.68 33.87 8.78
C ARG A 181 -33.69 34.32 10.22
#